data_AF-R7SUS3-F1
#
_entry.id   AF-R7SUS3-F1
#
_cell.length_a   1.000
_cell.length_b   1.000
_cell.length_c   1.000
_cell.angle_alpha   90.00
_cell.angle_beta   90.00
_cell.angle_gamma   90.00
#
_symmetry.space_group_name_H-M   'P 1'
#
loop_
_entity.id
_entity.type
_entity.pdbx_description
1 polymer ?
#
loop_
_entity_poly.entity_id
_entity_poly.type
_entity_poly.pdbx_seq_one_letter_code
_entity_poly.pdbx_strand_id
1 'polypeptide(L)'
;MFVAEDTEFRVYKVPLSKHSAVFKDMFSLPQPAAASADEPPVVYLTERPKCFRYLLRQLISLEQLVRQVADYLASQYPTTYEAYAAITVEDHITGSDPSIHHIAVVNRATLSDTPSLLPSALFACCSIPPNRLVQEQLSLDDLTRVLVGRAELTKLDAEAAVAIFQPSSSPDCRKGRSPSCGELFLTAVTLLGSKIGLKLFGPSWELSWVDYANDRGLFFCPACEKMIARREDEKRKEIWKRLPSILGLEADG
;
A
#
# COMPACT_ATOMS: atom_id res chain seq x y z
N MET A 1 -19.48 -33.65 8.82
CA MET A 1 -20.80 -33.40 9.43
C MET A 1 -20.63 -33.53 10.93
N PHE A 2 -21.26 -32.64 11.72
CA PHE A 2 -21.27 -32.75 13.17
C PHE A 2 -22.68 -33.04 13.66
N VAL A 3 -22.82 -33.91 14.65
CA VAL A 3 -24.11 -34.25 15.25
C VAL A 3 -24.04 -33.99 16.74
N ALA A 4 -24.93 -33.15 17.26
CA ALA A 4 -25.10 -32.92 18.68
C ALA A 4 -26.56 -33.22 19.02
N GLU A 5 -26.81 -34.17 19.92
CA GLU A 5 -28.16 -34.64 20.24
C GLU A 5 -28.96 -35.02 18.97
N ASP A 6 -30.05 -34.34 18.67
CA ASP A 6 -30.92 -34.51 17.50
C ASP A 6 -30.63 -33.51 16.36
N THR A 7 -29.57 -32.71 16.50
CA THR A 7 -29.26 -31.62 15.57
C THR A 7 -28.02 -31.91 14.74
N GLU A 8 -28.18 -31.88 13.42
CA GLU A 8 -27.07 -31.98 12.47
C GLU A 8 -26.53 -30.60 12.06
N PHE A 9 -25.20 -30.48 12.02
CA PHE A 9 -24.48 -29.31 11.52
C PHE A 9 -23.60 -29.69 10.33
N ARG A 10 -23.89 -29.04 9.19
CA ARG A 10 -23.05 -29.10 8.00
C ARG A 10 -22.22 -27.84 7.92
N VAL A 11 -20.89 -27.99 7.87
CA VAL A 11 -19.94 -26.88 7.93
C VAL A 11 -18.85 -27.06 6.89
N TYR A 12 -18.33 -25.95 6.38
CA TYR A 12 -17.17 -25.95 5.50
C TYR A 12 -15.90 -26.14 6.33
N LYS A 13 -15.04 -27.09 5.94
CA LYS A 13 -13.80 -27.42 6.67
C LYS A 13 -12.83 -26.24 6.76
N VAL A 14 -12.63 -25.53 5.64
CA VAL A 14 -11.60 -24.50 5.48
C VAL A 14 -11.74 -23.34 6.50
N PRO A 15 -12.91 -22.69 6.65
CA PRO A 15 -13.15 -21.68 7.70
C PRO A 15 -12.73 -22.09 9.11
N LEU A 16 -13.09 -23.31 9.49
CA LEU A 16 -12.90 -23.83 10.85
C LEU A 16 -11.44 -24.19 11.12
N SER A 17 -10.75 -24.80 10.15
CA SER A 17 -9.32 -25.12 10.26
C SER A 17 -8.42 -23.90 10.34
N LYS A 18 -8.82 -22.76 9.75
CA LYS A 18 -8.01 -21.53 9.77
C LYS A 18 -7.89 -20.93 11.16
N HIS A 19 -8.93 -21.05 11.98
CA HIS A 19 -9.03 -20.33 13.27
C HIS A 19 -9.13 -21.27 14.48
N SER A 20 -8.99 -22.58 14.29
CA SER A 20 -8.99 -23.56 15.39
C SER A 20 -8.05 -24.71 15.09
N ALA A 21 -7.00 -24.84 15.90
CA ALA A 21 -6.06 -25.96 15.84
C ALA A 21 -6.78 -27.31 16.02
N VAL A 22 -7.79 -27.36 16.89
CA VAL A 22 -8.60 -28.57 17.11
C VAL A 22 -9.30 -29.02 15.82
N PHE A 23 -9.96 -28.10 15.11
CA PHE A 23 -10.60 -28.44 13.83
C PHE A 23 -9.59 -28.73 12.73
N LYS A 24 -8.45 -28.04 12.71
CA LYS A 24 -7.35 -28.30 11.78
C LYS A 24 -6.82 -29.73 11.94
N ASP A 25 -6.49 -30.11 13.16
CA ASP A 25 -5.94 -31.42 13.48
C ASP A 25 -6.98 -32.52 13.22
N MET A 26 -8.21 -32.34 13.70
CA MET A 26 -9.29 -33.30 13.51
C MET A 26 -9.62 -33.56 12.04
N PHE A 27 -9.57 -32.54 11.16
CA PHE A 27 -9.80 -32.74 9.73
C PHE A 27 -8.58 -33.30 8.97
N SER A 28 -7.38 -33.26 9.56
CA SER A 28 -6.16 -33.83 8.99
C SER A 28 -6.02 -35.34 9.23
N LEU A 29 -6.81 -35.91 10.15
CA LEU A 29 -6.77 -37.33 10.47
C LEU A 29 -7.32 -38.19 9.31
N PRO A 30 -6.67 -39.33 8.99
CA PRO A 30 -7.16 -40.25 7.98
C PRO A 30 -8.56 -40.76 8.34
N GLN A 31 -9.49 -40.71 7.38
CA GLN A 31 -10.82 -41.27 7.60
C GLN A 31 -10.80 -42.80 7.42
N PRO A 32 -11.57 -43.56 8.21
CA PRO A 32 -11.63 -45.01 8.08
C PRO A 32 -12.12 -45.42 6.68
N ALA A 33 -11.46 -46.41 6.09
CA ALA A 33 -11.62 -46.86 4.70
C ALA A 33 -13.03 -47.38 4.31
N ALA A 34 -13.97 -47.43 5.27
CA ALA A 34 -15.33 -47.92 5.08
C ALA A 34 -16.33 -46.83 4.64
N ALA A 35 -15.93 -45.56 4.61
CA ALA A 35 -16.80 -44.49 4.11
C ALA A 35 -16.82 -44.54 2.57
N SER A 36 -17.97 -44.90 2.01
CA SER A 36 -18.22 -44.72 0.57
C SER A 36 -17.97 -43.25 0.18
N ALA A 37 -17.55 -43.00 -1.06
CA ALA A 37 -17.19 -41.65 -1.53
C ALA A 37 -18.32 -40.60 -1.40
N ASP A 38 -19.56 -41.04 -1.16
CA ASP A 38 -20.77 -40.21 -1.05
C ASP A 38 -21.18 -39.87 0.41
N GLU A 39 -20.58 -40.48 1.43
CA GLU A 39 -21.00 -40.29 2.82
C GLU A 39 -20.00 -39.43 3.61
N PRO A 40 -20.35 -38.16 3.95
CA PRO A 40 -19.41 -37.28 4.62
C PRO A 40 -19.12 -37.78 6.05
N PRO A 41 -17.87 -37.69 6.52
CA PRO A 41 -17.48 -38.11 7.87
C PRO A 41 -18.38 -37.44 8.93
N VAL A 42 -18.89 -38.24 9.86
CA VAL A 42 -19.77 -37.78 10.95
C VAL A 42 -18.97 -37.73 12.25
N VAL A 43 -19.03 -36.60 12.93
CA VAL A 43 -18.41 -36.39 14.24
C VAL A 43 -19.52 -36.11 15.26
N TYR A 44 -19.67 -36.97 16.25
CA TYR A 44 -20.63 -36.79 17.34
C TYR A 44 -20.02 -35.91 18.43
N LEU A 45 -20.81 -34.96 18.90
CA LEU A 45 -20.43 -33.97 19.90
C LEU A 45 -21.15 -34.24 21.22
N THR A 46 -20.49 -33.95 22.33
CA THR A 46 -21.06 -34.10 23.69
C THR A 46 -21.72 -32.81 24.17
N GLU A 47 -21.45 -31.69 23.49
CA GLU A 47 -21.95 -30.37 23.79
C GLU A 47 -23.38 -30.19 23.31
N ARG A 48 -24.19 -29.43 24.06
CA ARG A 48 -25.54 -29.04 23.64
C ARG A 48 -25.53 -28.33 22.28
N PRO A 49 -26.50 -28.56 21.38
CA PRO A 49 -26.58 -27.93 20.06
C PRO A 49 -26.43 -26.40 20.08
N LYS A 50 -26.98 -25.75 21.11
CA LYS A 50 -26.90 -24.30 21.29
C LYS A 50 -25.46 -23.80 21.50
N CYS A 51 -24.65 -24.54 22.27
CA CYS A 51 -23.25 -24.19 22.53
C CYS A 51 -22.43 -24.31 21.26
N PHE A 52 -22.59 -25.41 20.51
CA PHE A 52 -21.90 -25.61 19.26
C PHE A 52 -22.30 -24.58 18.20
N ARG A 53 -23.58 -24.23 18.10
CA ARG A 53 -24.06 -23.15 17.21
C ARG A 53 -23.43 -21.80 17.54
N TYR A 54 -23.25 -21.48 18.82
CA TYR A 54 -22.57 -20.25 19.23
C TYR A 54 -21.10 -20.26 18.81
N LEU A 55 -20.39 -21.37 19.07
CA LEU A 55 -19.00 -21.54 18.64
C LEU A 55 -18.83 -21.36 17.13
N LEU A 56 -19.66 -22.03 16.33
CA LEU A 56 -19.62 -21.91 14.87
C LEU A 56 -19.86 -20.47 14.41
N ARG A 57 -20.83 -19.76 15.01
CA ARG A 57 -21.08 -18.34 14.71
C ARG A 57 -19.87 -17.48 15.00
N GLN A 58 -19.24 -17.66 16.16
CA GLN A 58 -18.05 -16.89 16.54
C GLN A 58 -16.89 -17.13 15.58
N LEU A 59 -16.62 -18.39 15.21
CA LEU A 59 -15.54 -18.71 14.26
C LEU A 59 -15.80 -18.16 12.86
N ILE A 60 -17.04 -18.22 12.37
CA ILE A 60 -17.41 -17.65 11.06
C ILE A 60 -17.33 -16.12 11.09
N SER A 61 -17.84 -15.47 12.13
CA SER A 61 -17.76 -14.02 12.29
C SER A 61 -16.32 -13.53 12.40
N LEU A 62 -15.45 -14.28 13.08
CA LEU A 62 -14.02 -13.97 13.14
C LEU A 62 -13.37 -14.04 11.75
N GLU A 63 -13.67 -15.07 10.96
CA GLU A 63 -13.13 -15.17 9.60
C GLU A 63 -13.59 -14.00 8.71
N GLN A 64 -14.86 -13.60 8.83
CA GLN A 64 -15.39 -12.45 8.11
C GLN A 64 -14.68 -11.16 8.50
N LEU A 65 -14.46 -10.93 9.79
CA LEU A 65 -13.75 -9.76 10.28
C LEU A 65 -12.30 -9.73 9.78
N VAL A 66 -11.59 -10.87 9.83
CA VAL A 66 -10.21 -10.98 9.32
C VAL A 66 -10.16 -10.65 7.83
N ARG A 67 -11.11 -11.14 7.03
CA ARG A 67 -11.20 -10.80 5.60
C ARG A 67 -11.46 -9.32 5.37
N GLN A 68 -12.40 -8.73 6.11
CA GLN A 68 -12.71 -7.29 6.00
C GLN A 68 -11.49 -6.43 6.32
N VAL A 69 -10.72 -6.77 7.36
CA VAL A 69 -9.48 -6.06 7.70
C VAL A 69 -8.43 -6.26 6.62
N ALA A 70 -8.28 -7.47 6.08
CA ALA A 70 -7.34 -7.73 4.99
C ALA A 70 -7.70 -6.94 3.72
N ASP A 71 -8.98 -6.89 3.34
CA ASP A 71 -9.47 -6.14 2.19
C ASP A 71 -9.26 -4.62 2.39
N TYR A 72 -9.50 -4.13 3.61
CA TYR A 72 -9.21 -2.75 3.97
C TYR A 72 -7.71 -2.43 3.91
N LEU A 73 -6.85 -3.29 4.45
CA LEU A 73 -5.40 -3.08 4.34
C LEU A 73 -4.93 -3.13 2.88
N ALA A 74 -5.46 -4.04 2.06
CA ALA A 74 -5.13 -4.10 0.64
C ALA A 74 -5.58 -2.85 -0.13
N SER A 75 -6.71 -2.23 0.27
CA SER A 75 -7.15 -0.97 -0.34
C SER A 75 -6.30 0.22 0.09
N GLN A 76 -5.73 0.20 1.29
CA GLN A 76 -4.87 1.28 1.81
C GLN A 76 -3.40 1.13 1.40
N TYR A 77 -2.95 -0.09 1.11
CA TYR A 77 -1.58 -0.43 0.72
C TYR A 77 -1.56 -1.17 -0.61
N PRO A 78 -2.04 -0.55 -1.70
CA PRO A 78 -2.17 -1.21 -2.98
C PRO A 78 -0.81 -1.53 -3.61
N THR A 79 -0.80 -2.48 -4.54
CA THR A 79 0.41 -2.88 -5.28
C THR A 79 0.64 -2.06 -6.54
N THR A 80 -0.39 -1.39 -7.06
CA THR A 80 -0.31 -0.56 -8.27
C THR A 80 -0.28 0.92 -7.94
N TYR A 81 0.41 1.69 -8.79
CA TYR A 81 0.52 3.13 -8.61
C TYR A 81 -0.84 3.82 -8.80
N GLU A 82 -1.65 3.37 -9.75
CA GLU A 82 -2.96 3.97 -10.03
C GLU A 82 -3.90 3.89 -8.82
N ALA A 83 -3.90 2.76 -8.12
CA ALA A 83 -4.66 2.60 -6.89
C ALA A 83 -4.08 3.46 -5.77
N TYR A 84 -2.75 3.55 -5.65
CA TYR A 84 -2.11 4.41 -4.64
C TYR A 84 -2.44 5.89 -4.85
N ALA A 85 -2.33 6.38 -6.09
CA ALA A 85 -2.61 7.77 -6.44
C ALA A 85 -4.08 8.14 -6.18
N ALA A 86 -5.03 7.20 -6.34
CA ALA A 86 -6.43 7.43 -6.01
C ALA A 86 -6.66 7.70 -4.52
N ILE A 87 -5.95 6.98 -3.63
CA ILE A 87 -6.05 7.15 -2.16
C ILE A 87 -5.61 8.57 -1.78
N THR A 88 -4.47 9.02 -2.32
CA THR A 88 -3.91 10.34 -2.00
C THR A 88 -4.80 11.51 -2.38
N VAL A 89 -5.68 11.34 -3.37
CA VAL A 89 -6.61 12.38 -3.84
C VAL A 89 -7.86 12.44 -2.96
N GLU A 90 -8.29 11.31 -2.40
CA GLU A 90 -9.55 11.18 -1.64
C GLU A 90 -9.36 11.31 -0.11
N ASP A 91 -8.21 10.92 0.45
CA ASP A 91 -7.99 10.77 1.89
C ASP A 91 -7.12 11.86 2.55
N HIS A 92 -7.18 13.12 2.11
CA HIS A 92 -6.75 14.25 2.94
C HIS A 92 -7.71 14.46 4.14
N ILE A 93 -7.88 13.42 4.97
CA ILE A 93 -8.59 13.48 6.24
C ILE A 93 -7.68 14.21 7.22
N THR A 94 -8.03 15.45 7.50
CA THR A 94 -7.38 16.28 8.51
C THR A 94 -7.62 15.70 9.92
N GLY A 95 -6.55 15.30 10.62
CA GLY A 95 -6.58 15.13 12.09
C GLY A 95 -6.31 13.75 12.69
N SER A 96 -6.08 12.70 11.89
CA SER A 96 -5.48 11.45 12.40
C SER A 96 -4.03 11.39 11.92
N ASP A 97 -3.05 11.18 12.81
CA ASP A 97 -1.65 10.97 12.42
C ASP A 97 -1.53 9.58 11.76
N PRO A 98 -1.50 9.47 10.41
CA PRO A 98 -1.57 8.18 9.73
C PRO A 98 -0.28 7.35 9.93
N SER A 99 0.78 7.98 10.45
CA SER A 99 2.13 7.43 10.53
C SER A 99 2.23 6.18 11.42
N ILE A 100 1.42 6.07 12.49
CA ILE A 100 1.48 4.94 13.43
C ILE A 100 0.97 3.64 12.77
N HIS A 101 0.08 3.75 11.78
CA HIS A 101 -0.47 2.57 11.11
C HIS A 101 0.51 1.92 10.14
N HIS A 102 1.36 2.69 9.44
CA HIS A 102 2.30 2.13 8.46
C HIS A 102 3.35 1.22 9.10
N ILE A 103 3.92 1.62 10.25
CA ILE A 103 4.92 0.84 10.98
C ILE A 103 4.34 -0.50 11.47
N ALA A 104 3.14 -0.45 12.06
CA ALA A 104 2.42 -1.65 12.48
C ALA A 104 2.11 -2.59 11.30
N VAL A 105 1.72 -2.04 10.14
CA VAL A 105 1.45 -2.83 8.94
C VAL A 105 2.71 -3.50 8.41
N VAL A 106 3.85 -2.80 8.35
CA VAL A 106 5.14 -3.41 7.96
C VAL A 106 5.51 -4.54 8.90
N ASN A 107 5.56 -4.28 10.21
CA ASN A 107 5.92 -5.29 11.20
C ASN A 107 4.98 -6.52 11.16
N ARG A 108 3.70 -6.32 10.84
CA ARG A 108 2.76 -7.43 10.66
C ARG A 108 2.98 -8.18 9.35
N ALA A 109 3.10 -7.47 8.23
CA ALA A 109 3.27 -8.05 6.90
C ALA A 109 4.57 -8.89 6.80
N THR A 110 5.63 -8.49 7.51
CA THR A 110 6.88 -9.26 7.59
C THR A 110 6.70 -10.57 8.38
N LEU A 111 5.76 -10.62 9.33
CA LEU A 111 5.48 -11.79 10.17
C LEU A 111 4.34 -12.68 9.62
N SER A 112 3.63 -12.26 8.58
CA SER A 112 2.47 -12.96 8.00
C SER A 112 2.65 -13.30 6.52
N ASP A 113 1.79 -14.17 5.97
CA ASP A 113 1.73 -14.54 4.54
C ASP A 113 1.19 -13.40 3.64
N THR A 114 1.52 -12.13 3.92
CA THR A 114 1.04 -10.97 3.14
C THR A 114 2.19 -10.03 2.72
N PRO A 115 3.24 -10.55 2.04
CA PRO A 115 4.39 -9.75 1.61
C PRO A 115 4.02 -8.71 0.53
N SER A 116 2.90 -8.89 -0.16
CA SER A 116 2.41 -7.96 -1.18
C SER A 116 2.11 -6.55 -0.66
N LEU A 117 1.88 -6.39 0.65
CA LEU A 117 1.65 -5.08 1.28
C LEU A 117 2.95 -4.32 1.57
N LEU A 118 4.10 -5.01 1.57
CA LEU A 118 5.38 -4.43 2.01
C LEU A 118 5.84 -3.25 1.16
N PRO A 119 5.82 -3.29 -0.20
CA PRO A 119 6.35 -2.19 -0.99
C PRO A 119 5.65 -0.85 -0.69
N SER A 120 4.32 -0.84 -0.69
CA SER A 120 3.52 0.36 -0.44
C SER A 120 3.56 0.79 1.03
N ALA A 121 3.59 -0.16 1.98
CA ALA A 121 3.70 0.14 3.41
C ALA A 121 5.06 0.74 3.79
N LEU A 122 6.16 0.17 3.29
CA LEU A 122 7.51 0.71 3.48
C LEU A 122 7.68 2.06 2.78
N PHE A 123 7.09 2.24 1.58
CA PHE A 123 7.04 3.54 0.92
C PHE A 123 6.33 4.59 1.77
N ALA A 124 5.18 4.27 2.37
CA ALA A 124 4.47 5.17 3.28
C ALA A 124 5.31 5.50 4.54
N CYS A 125 6.10 4.54 5.04
CA CYS A 125 7.05 4.78 6.12
C CYS A 125 8.16 5.77 5.75
N CYS A 126 8.49 5.96 4.47
CA CYS A 126 9.49 6.94 4.04
C CYS A 126 9.08 8.39 4.35
N SER A 127 7.77 8.67 4.45
CA SER A 127 7.22 9.97 4.85
C SER A 127 7.35 10.24 6.34
N ILE A 128 7.65 9.22 7.16
CA ILE A 128 7.72 9.34 8.61
C ILE A 128 9.07 9.95 9.04
N PRO A 129 9.08 10.93 9.97
CA PRO A 129 10.32 11.47 10.53
C PRO A 129 11.22 10.37 11.14
N PRO A 130 12.56 10.40 10.91
CA PRO A 130 13.47 9.34 11.37
C PRO A 130 13.41 9.05 12.88
N ASN A 131 13.19 10.07 13.70
CA ASN A 131 13.06 9.92 15.15
C ASN A 131 11.84 9.07 15.54
N ARG A 132 10.73 9.14 14.78
CA ARG A 132 9.52 8.35 15.03
C ARG A 132 9.67 6.90 14.56
N LEU A 133 10.38 6.67 13.45
CA LEU A 133 10.70 5.32 12.95
C LEU A 133 11.45 4.47 13.99
N VAL A 134 12.36 5.09 14.74
CA VAL A 134 13.16 4.41 15.79
C VAL A 134 12.33 4.15 17.05
N GLN A 135 11.42 5.05 17.41
CA GLN A 135 10.60 4.92 18.63
C GLN A 135 9.58 3.79 18.55
N GLU A 136 8.94 3.63 17.40
CA GLU A 136 7.84 2.67 17.18
C GLU A 136 8.35 1.26 16.78
N GLN A 137 9.66 1.00 16.90
CA GLN A 137 10.29 -0.31 16.76
C GLN A 137 10.07 -1.01 15.41
N LEU A 138 10.36 -0.32 14.31
CA LEU A 138 10.57 -1.02 13.04
C LEU A 138 11.76 -1.98 13.18
N SER A 139 11.72 -3.16 12.55
CA SER A 139 12.85 -4.09 12.57
C SER A 139 14.12 -3.39 12.02
N LEU A 140 15.32 -3.82 12.45
CA LEU A 140 16.56 -3.19 11.99
C LEU A 140 16.71 -3.29 10.46
N ASP A 141 16.30 -4.41 9.88
CA ASP A 141 16.34 -4.62 8.44
C ASP A 141 15.38 -3.68 7.72
N ASP A 142 14.14 -3.56 8.20
CA ASP A 142 13.14 -2.68 7.58
C ASP A 142 13.45 -1.20 7.81
N LEU A 143 14.04 -0.84 8.94
CA LEU A 143 14.58 0.51 9.17
C LEU A 143 15.67 0.83 8.15
N THR A 144 16.56 -0.13 7.88
CA THR A 144 17.60 0.02 6.86
C THR A 144 16.96 0.19 5.47
N ARG A 145 15.98 -0.65 5.11
CA ARG A 145 15.21 -0.53 3.85
C ARG A 145 14.57 0.84 3.68
N VAL A 146 13.91 1.36 4.72
CA VAL A 146 13.28 2.68 4.69
C VAL A 146 14.34 3.79 4.55
N LEU A 147 15.43 3.75 5.31
CA LEU A 147 16.45 4.80 5.23
C LEU A 147 17.19 4.84 3.89
N VAL A 148 17.56 3.67 3.35
CA VAL A 148 18.17 3.55 2.01
C VAL A 148 17.16 3.95 0.93
N GLY A 149 15.94 3.43 1.02
CA GLY A 149 14.86 3.76 0.09
C GLY A 149 14.55 5.24 0.07
N ARG A 150 14.52 5.92 1.21
CA ARG A 150 14.36 7.38 1.30
C ARG A 150 15.43 8.14 0.52
N ALA A 151 16.69 7.74 0.65
CA ALA A 151 17.78 8.39 -0.05
C ALA A 151 17.63 8.24 -1.57
N GLU A 152 17.35 7.02 -2.04
CA GLU A 152 17.17 6.76 -3.48
C GLU A 152 15.89 7.42 -4.04
N LEU A 153 14.77 7.38 -3.32
CA LEU A 153 13.53 8.05 -3.71
C LEU A 153 13.70 9.56 -3.80
N THR A 154 14.44 10.17 -2.87
CA THR A 154 14.74 11.61 -2.90
C THR A 154 15.58 11.96 -4.13
N LYS A 155 16.58 11.14 -4.47
CA LYS A 155 17.36 11.29 -5.70
C LYS A 155 16.49 11.17 -6.94
N LEU A 156 15.63 10.15 -7.01
CA LEU A 156 14.72 9.94 -8.14
C LEU A 156 13.69 11.06 -8.29
N ASP A 157 13.19 11.64 -7.19
CA ASP A 157 12.30 12.80 -7.22
C ASP A 157 13.01 14.03 -7.81
N ALA A 158 14.30 14.24 -7.48
CA ALA A 158 15.10 15.30 -8.06
C ALA A 158 15.36 15.09 -9.56
N GLU A 159 15.71 13.87 -9.98
CA GLU A 159 15.87 13.52 -11.40
C GLU A 159 14.55 13.70 -12.17
N ALA A 160 13.42 13.28 -11.58
CA ALA A 160 12.09 13.46 -12.14
C ALA A 160 11.75 14.94 -12.33
N ALA A 161 12.06 15.80 -11.36
CA ALA A 161 11.83 17.24 -11.46
C ALA A 161 12.50 17.85 -12.70
N VAL A 162 13.77 17.51 -12.94
CA VAL A 162 14.53 17.98 -14.11
C VAL A 162 13.88 17.49 -15.40
N ALA A 163 13.44 16.23 -15.45
CA ALA A 163 12.77 15.66 -16.61
C ALA A 163 11.39 16.32 -16.88
N ILE A 164 10.61 16.56 -15.82
CA ILE A 164 9.27 17.15 -15.90
C ILE A 164 9.33 18.57 -16.45
N PHE A 165 10.29 19.37 -15.97
CA PHE A 165 10.44 20.76 -16.39
C PHE A 165 11.35 20.98 -17.61
N GLN A 166 11.76 19.92 -18.31
CA GLN A 166 12.53 20.07 -19.56
C GLN A 166 11.91 21.16 -20.47
N PRO A 167 12.73 22.06 -21.05
CA PRO A 167 12.29 23.32 -21.68
C PRO A 167 11.65 23.10 -23.05
N SER A 168 10.53 22.39 -23.05
CA SER A 168 9.67 22.13 -24.19
C SER A 168 8.24 22.44 -23.79
N SER A 169 7.58 23.27 -24.59
CA SER A 169 6.16 23.59 -24.40
C SER A 169 5.27 22.52 -25.03
N SER A 170 4.03 22.42 -24.55
CA SER A 170 3.02 21.57 -25.17
C SER A 170 2.79 21.96 -26.64
N PRO A 171 2.51 21.01 -27.54
CA PRO A 171 2.09 21.32 -28.92
C PRO A 171 0.90 22.28 -28.97
N ASP A 172 0.01 22.19 -27.99
CA ASP A 172 -1.19 23.02 -27.84
C ASP A 172 -0.96 24.26 -26.96
N CYS A 173 0.30 24.67 -26.77
CA CYS A 173 0.64 25.82 -25.95
C CYS A 173 0.02 27.11 -26.49
N ARG A 174 -0.59 27.91 -25.60
CA ARG A 174 -1.11 29.23 -25.94
C ARG A 174 0.03 30.13 -26.43
N LYS A 175 -0.07 30.58 -27.69
CA LYS A 175 0.88 31.53 -28.30
C LYS A 175 0.66 32.95 -27.76
N GLY A 176 1.70 33.79 -27.84
CA GLY A 176 1.61 35.23 -27.52
C GLY A 176 1.52 35.58 -26.03
N ARG A 177 1.84 34.66 -25.12
CA ARG A 177 1.96 34.97 -23.67
C ARG A 177 3.30 35.61 -23.35
N SER A 178 3.33 36.47 -22.33
CA SER A 178 4.54 36.99 -21.70
C SER A 178 4.43 36.84 -20.17
N PRO A 179 5.38 36.16 -19.51
CA PRO A 179 6.40 35.30 -20.12
C PRO A 179 5.76 34.13 -20.88
N SER A 180 6.45 33.64 -21.92
CA SER A 180 6.06 32.43 -22.64
C SER A 180 6.23 31.19 -21.76
N CYS A 181 5.48 30.12 -22.05
CA CYS A 181 5.67 28.87 -21.30
C CYS A 181 7.09 28.29 -21.45
N GLY A 182 7.77 28.55 -22.57
CA GLY A 182 9.17 28.16 -22.74
C GLY A 182 10.10 28.88 -21.76
N GLU A 183 9.93 30.19 -21.57
CA GLU A 183 10.65 30.96 -20.56
C GLU A 183 10.32 30.49 -19.13
N LEU A 184 9.07 30.15 -18.87
CA LEU A 184 8.65 29.58 -17.58
C LEU A 184 9.30 28.23 -17.31
N PHE A 185 9.37 27.31 -18.29
CA PHE A 185 10.07 26.04 -18.14
C PHE A 185 11.57 26.24 -17.87
N LEU A 186 12.22 27.14 -18.61
CA LEU A 186 13.64 27.45 -18.40
C LEU A 186 13.87 28.02 -16.99
N THR A 187 12.98 28.90 -16.54
CA THR A 187 12.99 29.47 -15.18
C THR A 187 12.81 28.37 -14.13
N ALA A 188 11.86 27.45 -14.33
CA ALA A 188 11.60 26.33 -13.42
C ALA A 188 12.85 25.45 -13.24
N VAL A 189 13.49 25.03 -14.34
CA VAL A 189 14.73 24.21 -14.29
C VAL A 189 15.87 24.96 -13.60
N THR A 190 16.02 26.24 -13.88
CA THR A 190 17.06 27.08 -13.24
C THR A 190 16.82 27.20 -11.74
N LEU A 191 15.55 27.33 -11.32
CA LEU A 191 15.18 27.39 -9.92
C LEU A 191 15.53 26.09 -9.19
N LEU A 192 15.28 24.91 -9.78
CA LEU A 192 15.63 23.61 -9.17
C LEU A 192 17.11 23.51 -8.78
N GLY A 193 18.01 24.15 -9.52
CA GLY A 193 19.45 24.20 -9.22
C GLY A 193 19.88 25.30 -8.24
N SER A 194 18.96 26.14 -7.77
CA SER A 194 19.25 27.31 -6.93
C SER A 194 18.95 27.06 -5.44
N LYS A 195 19.69 27.72 -4.55
CA LYS A 195 19.42 27.69 -3.09
C LYS A 195 18.06 28.27 -2.70
N ILE A 196 17.43 29.06 -3.57
CA ILE A 196 16.11 29.70 -3.36
C ILE A 196 14.99 28.76 -3.86
N GLY A 197 15.30 27.86 -4.79
CA GLY A 197 14.38 26.89 -5.40
C GLY A 197 14.17 25.60 -4.61
N LEU A 198 14.49 25.57 -3.31
CA LEU A 198 14.34 24.39 -2.48
C LEU A 198 12.85 24.00 -2.35
N LYS A 199 12.31 23.22 -3.29
CA LYS A 199 11.44 22.13 -2.88
C LYS A 199 12.32 21.27 -1.96
N LEU A 200 11.83 20.89 -0.79
CA LEU A 200 12.39 19.71 -0.15
C LEU A 200 11.99 18.55 -1.07
N PHE A 201 12.91 18.13 -1.95
CA PHE A 201 12.76 16.86 -2.65
C PHE A 201 12.51 15.79 -1.58
N GLY A 202 11.48 15.00 -1.81
CA GLY A 202 10.88 14.21 -0.74
C GLY A 202 10.52 12.82 -1.22
N PRO A 203 10.57 11.82 -0.34
CA PRO A 203 10.25 10.45 -0.70
C PRO A 203 8.74 10.18 -0.80
N SER A 204 7.89 11.17 -0.51
CA SER A 204 6.46 10.98 -0.19
C SER A 204 5.47 11.59 -1.18
N TRP A 205 5.95 12.28 -2.23
CA TRP A 205 5.12 12.80 -3.33
C TRP A 205 3.92 13.68 -2.91
N GLU A 206 3.98 14.29 -1.73
CA GLU A 206 2.89 15.06 -1.08
C GLU A 206 2.40 16.28 -1.87
N LEU A 207 3.25 16.84 -2.73
CA LEU A 207 2.93 18.03 -3.53
C LEU A 207 3.16 17.74 -5.02
N SER A 208 2.13 18.03 -5.83
CA SER A 208 2.24 17.93 -7.29
C SER A 208 3.25 18.95 -7.83
N TRP A 209 3.84 18.64 -8.99
CA TRP A 209 4.79 19.57 -9.62
C TRP A 209 4.09 20.81 -10.21
N VAL A 210 2.79 20.72 -10.50
CA VAL A 210 1.97 21.87 -10.90
C VAL A 210 1.77 22.84 -9.74
N ASP A 211 1.39 22.33 -8.56
CA ASP A 211 1.20 23.16 -7.35
C ASP A 211 2.52 23.81 -6.94
N TYR A 212 3.60 23.04 -6.96
CA TYR A 212 4.94 23.59 -6.73
C TYR A 212 5.27 24.75 -7.68
N ALA A 213 4.98 24.62 -8.98
CA ALA A 213 5.22 25.69 -9.94
C ALA A 213 4.39 26.94 -9.61
N ASN A 214 3.11 26.76 -9.30
CA ASN A 214 2.18 27.83 -8.94
C ASN A 214 2.60 28.57 -7.67
N ASP A 215 3.04 27.85 -6.63
CA ASP A 215 3.56 28.42 -5.38
C ASP A 215 4.81 29.28 -5.59
N ARG A 216 5.55 29.04 -6.67
CA ARG A 216 6.71 29.84 -7.10
C ARG A 216 6.35 30.92 -8.12
N GLY A 217 5.06 31.14 -8.39
CA GLY A 217 4.57 32.13 -9.33
C GLY A 217 4.78 31.76 -10.80
N LEU A 218 5.05 30.49 -11.12
CA LEU A 218 5.26 30.00 -12.47
C LEU A 218 3.94 29.51 -13.08
N PHE A 219 3.12 30.46 -13.54
CA PHE A 219 1.79 30.15 -14.08
C PHE A 219 1.83 29.73 -15.56
N PHE A 220 1.87 28.42 -15.78
CA PHE A 220 1.80 27.82 -17.10
C PHE A 220 0.40 27.99 -17.73
N CYS A 221 0.31 27.82 -19.06
CA CYS A 221 -1.01 27.73 -19.69
C CYS A 221 -1.62 26.33 -19.45
N PRO A 222 -2.96 26.15 -19.54
CA PRO A 222 -3.60 24.88 -19.23
C PRO A 222 -3.06 23.67 -20.01
N ALA A 223 -2.63 23.86 -21.26
CA ALA A 223 -2.03 22.80 -22.07
C ALA A 223 -0.65 22.35 -21.53
N CYS A 224 0.15 23.29 -21.02
CA CYS A 224 1.45 22.99 -20.42
C CYS A 224 1.30 22.43 -19.00
N GLU A 225 0.33 22.87 -18.21
CA GLU A 225 0.02 22.28 -16.90
C GLU A 225 -0.38 20.80 -17.04
N LYS A 226 -1.26 20.47 -17.99
CA LYS A 226 -1.62 19.08 -18.31
C LYS A 226 -0.41 18.25 -18.72
N MET A 227 0.51 18.83 -19.47
CA MET A 227 1.75 18.15 -19.87
C MET A 227 2.69 17.93 -18.68
N ILE A 228 2.80 18.89 -17.76
CA ILE A 228 3.58 18.73 -16.50
C ILE A 228 2.99 17.59 -15.68
N ALA A 229 1.68 17.61 -15.42
CA ALA A 229 1.00 16.55 -14.68
C ALA A 229 1.17 15.17 -15.33
N ARG A 230 1.12 15.09 -16.66
CA ARG A 230 1.39 13.85 -17.40
C ARG A 230 2.83 13.36 -17.23
N ARG A 231 3.82 14.23 -17.36
CA ARG A 231 5.24 13.87 -17.16
C ARG A 231 5.49 13.39 -15.73
N GLU A 232 4.85 14.04 -14.75
CA GLU A 232 4.88 13.64 -13.35
C GLU A 232 4.30 12.24 -13.15
N ASP A 233 3.10 11.98 -13.65
CA ASP A 233 2.43 10.69 -13.57
C ASP A 233 3.28 9.56 -14.21
N GLU A 234 3.83 9.80 -15.40
CA GLU A 234 4.74 8.87 -16.08
C GLU A 234 5.97 8.55 -15.23
N LYS A 235 6.61 9.56 -14.63
CA LYS A 235 7.78 9.37 -13.75
C LYS A 235 7.46 8.62 -12.47
N ARG A 236 6.35 8.95 -11.80
CA ARG A 236 5.93 8.26 -10.58
C ARG A 236 5.59 6.78 -10.87
N LYS A 237 4.95 6.47 -12.00
CA LYS A 237 4.73 5.09 -12.46
C LYS A 237 6.03 4.31 -12.69
N GLU A 238 7.02 4.94 -13.32
CA GLU A 238 8.34 4.34 -13.52
C GLU A 238 9.03 4.02 -12.18
N ILE A 239 8.99 4.95 -11.22
CA ILE A 239 9.57 4.77 -9.89
C ILE A 239 8.82 3.68 -9.12
N TRP A 240 7.48 3.68 -9.15
CA TRP A 240 6.65 2.70 -8.45
C TRP A 240 6.91 1.26 -8.90
N LYS A 241 7.12 1.03 -10.20
CA LYS A 241 7.49 -0.29 -10.73
C LYS A 241 8.81 -0.82 -10.16
N ARG A 242 9.73 0.09 -9.82
CA ARG A 242 11.05 -0.23 -9.25
C ARG A 242 11.04 -0.25 -7.73
N LEU A 243 9.90 0.04 -7.10
CA LEU A 243 9.78 0.21 -5.66
C LEU A 243 10.26 -1.01 -4.85
N PRO A 244 9.95 -2.28 -5.24
CA PRO A 244 10.49 -3.45 -4.54
C PRO A 244 12.02 -3.49 -4.52
N SER A 245 12.66 -3.17 -5.66
CA SER A 245 14.12 -3.12 -5.78
C SER A 245 14.72 -1.97 -4.97
N ILE A 246 14.11 -0.78 -5.04
CA ILE A 246 14.52 0.42 -4.28
C ILE A 246 14.49 0.15 -2.76
N LEU A 247 13.52 -0.64 -2.30
CA LEU A 247 13.33 -1.00 -0.89
C LEU A 247 14.03 -2.31 -0.49
N GLY A 248 14.80 -2.96 -1.37
CA GLY A 248 15.48 -4.21 -1.05
C GLY A 248 14.54 -5.34 -0.64
N LEU A 249 13.43 -5.49 -1.37
CA LEU A 249 12.42 -6.55 -1.20
C LEU A 249 12.53 -7.67 -2.24
N GLU A 250 13.38 -7.51 -3.25
CA GLU A 250 13.70 -8.58 -4.20
C GLU A 250 14.56 -9.62 -3.46
N ALA A 251 14.20 -10.90 -3.57
CA ALA A 251 15.00 -11.96 -2.98
C ALA A 251 16.39 -11.95 -3.63
N ASP A 252 17.45 -11.98 -2.79
CA ASP A 252 18.76 -12.40 -3.27
C ASP A 252 18.57 -13.78 -3.92
N GLY A 253 18.79 -13.85 -5.23
CA GLY A 253 18.55 -15.05 -6.04
C GLY A 253 19.32 -16.28 -5.57
#